data_AF-A0A2U3LED6-F1
#
_entry.id   AF-A0A2U3LED6-F1
#
_cell.length_a   1.000
_cell.length_b   1.000
_cell.length_c   1.000
_cell.angle_alpha   90.00
_cell.angle_beta   90.00
_cell.angle_gamma   90.00
#
_symmetry.space_group_name_H-M   'P 1'
#
loop_
_entity.id
_entity.type
_entity.pdbx_description
1 polymer ?
#
loop_
_entity_poly.entity_id
_entity_poly.type
_entity_poly.pdbx_seq_one_letter_code
_entity_poly.pdbx_strand_id
1 'polypeptide(L)' 'MTVELTPHGQELLEIAMARGVGHSPEETVERALEAVARDVPAVDEDLSRSRQAVAAMREFMENNHFTLGPGERIVDLIR' A
#
# COMPACT_ATOMS: atom_id res chain seq x y z
N MET A 1 5.87 27.66 -10.77
CA MET A 1 6.44 26.31 -10.78
C MET A 1 6.01 25.65 -12.08
N THR A 2 6.91 25.04 -12.83
CA THR A 2 6.55 24.31 -14.07
C THR A 2 6.68 22.82 -13.77
N VAL A 3 5.59 22.08 -13.91
CA VAL A 3 5.57 20.62 -13.72
C VAL A 3 5.31 19.99 -15.08
N GLU A 4 6.24 19.17 -15.54
CA GLU A 4 6.04 18.37 -16.75
C GLU A 4 5.51 17.01 -16.36
N LEU A 5 4.32 16.67 -16.85
CA LEU A 5 3.70 15.37 -16.61
C LEU A 5 4.10 14.40 -17.73
N THR A 6 4.28 13.14 -17.35
CA THR A 6 4.35 12.06 -18.34
C THR A 6 2.98 11.88 -19.00
N PRO A 7 2.88 11.23 -20.17
CA PRO A 7 1.59 10.97 -20.81
C PRO A 7 0.59 10.27 -19.88
N HIS A 8 1.06 9.31 -19.09
CA HIS A 8 0.24 8.64 -18.08
C HIS A 8 -0.19 9.57 -16.93
N GLY A 9 0.70 10.47 -16.48
CA GLY A 9 0.37 11.48 -15.48
C GLY A 9 -0.72 12.45 -15.96
N GLN A 10 -0.69 12.81 -17.26
CA GLN A 10 -1.73 13.62 -17.87
C GLN A 10 -3.08 12.88 -17.87
N GLU A 11 -3.12 11.60 -18.24
CA GLU A 11 -4.35 10.80 -18.19
C GLU A 11 -4.95 10.73 -16.77
N LEU A 12 -4.12 10.55 -15.75
CA LEU A 12 -4.56 10.54 -14.36
C LEU A 12 -5.15 11.89 -13.92
N LEU A 13 -4.56 12.99 -14.37
CA LEU A 13 -5.06 14.33 -14.10
C LEU A 13 -6.43 14.55 -14.74
N GLU A 14 -6.60 14.18 -16.00
CA GLU A 14 -7.89 14.28 -16.70
C GLU A 14 -8.98 13.44 -16.02
N ILE A 15 -8.65 12.20 -15.60
CA ILE A 15 -9.58 11.35 -14.85
C ILE A 15 -9.98 11.99 -13.52
N ALA A 16 -9.02 12.57 -12.79
CA ALA A 16 -9.27 13.23 -11.52
C ALA A 16 -10.14 14.48 -11.69
N MET A 17 -9.90 15.26 -12.74
CA MET A 17 -10.72 16.43 -13.10
C MET A 17 -12.14 16.03 -13.49
N ALA A 18 -12.31 14.97 -14.29
CA ALA A 18 -13.62 14.45 -14.65
C ALA A 18 -14.43 13.95 -13.44
N ARG A 19 -13.73 13.51 -12.37
CA ARG A 19 -14.32 13.10 -11.10
C ARG A 19 -14.60 14.26 -10.15
N GLY A 20 -14.22 15.49 -10.50
CA GLY A 20 -14.43 16.68 -9.69
C GLY A 20 -13.55 16.75 -8.43
N VAL A 21 -12.37 16.11 -8.46
CA VAL A 21 -11.44 16.05 -7.31
C VAL A 21 -10.76 17.41 -7.03
N GLY A 22 -10.82 18.35 -7.98
CA GLY A 22 -10.36 19.73 -7.83
C GLY A 22 -11.09 20.67 -8.78
N HIS A 23 -11.03 21.98 -8.52
CA HIS A 23 -11.62 23.00 -9.37
C HIS A 23 -10.69 23.42 -10.51
N SER A 24 -9.39 23.15 -10.39
CA SER A 24 -8.40 23.35 -11.46
C SER A 24 -7.37 22.20 -11.53
N PRO A 25 -6.67 22.06 -12.67
CA PRO A 25 -5.57 21.10 -12.81
C PRO A 25 -4.48 21.34 -11.75
N GLU A 26 -4.16 22.60 -11.48
CA GLU A 26 -3.14 23.00 -10.51
C GLU A 26 -3.55 22.59 -9.09
N GLU A 27 -4.79 22.90 -8.68
CA GLU A 27 -5.31 22.52 -7.36
C GLU A 27 -5.32 21.00 -7.18
N THR A 28 -5.64 20.26 -8.25
CA THR A 28 -5.63 18.78 -8.23
C THR A 28 -4.23 18.23 -8.00
N VAL A 29 -3.23 18.81 -8.67
CA VAL A 29 -1.81 18.44 -8.49
C VAL A 29 -1.33 18.84 -7.09
N GLU A 30 -1.65 20.05 -6.63
CA GLU A 30 -1.28 20.53 -5.28
C GLU A 30 -1.86 19.63 -4.20
N ARG A 31 -3.15 19.28 -4.27
CA ARG A 31 -3.78 18.34 -3.34
C ARG A 31 -3.15 16.95 -3.38
N ALA A 32 -2.79 16.46 -4.56
CA ALA A 32 -2.11 15.17 -4.68
C ALA A 32 -0.74 15.20 -4.01
N LEU A 33 0.02 16.30 -4.20
CA LEU A 33 1.32 16.49 -3.55
C LEU A 33 1.18 16.65 -2.03
N GLU A 34 0.17 17.38 -1.55
CA GLU A 34 -0.13 17.50 -0.12
C GLU A 34 -0.53 16.15 0.50
N ALA A 35 -1.33 15.34 -0.21
CA ALA A 35 -1.72 14.01 0.23
C ALA A 35 -0.49 13.11 0.36
N VAL A 36 0.40 13.09 -0.65
CA VAL A 36 1.67 12.34 -0.58
C VAL A 36 2.56 12.85 0.55
N ALA A 37 2.63 14.16 0.77
CA ALA A 37 3.41 14.75 1.85
C ALA A 37 2.84 14.42 3.26
N ARG A 38 1.52 14.25 3.37
CA ARG A 38 0.83 13.86 4.61
C ARG A 38 0.91 12.35 4.86
N ASP A 39 0.83 11.56 3.79
CA ASP A 39 1.06 10.11 3.76
C ASP A 39 2.55 9.79 3.54
N VAL A 40 3.45 10.56 4.17
CA VAL A 40 4.77 10.05 4.53
C VAL A 40 4.71 9.56 5.99
N PRO A 41 4.00 8.47 6.34
CA PRO A 41 4.48 7.67 7.45
C PRO A 41 5.86 7.16 7.03
N ALA A 42 6.78 7.02 7.98
CA ALA A 42 8.14 6.56 7.74
C ALA A 42 8.13 5.28 6.88
N VAL A 43 8.31 5.43 5.56
CA VAL A 43 8.26 4.33 4.57
C VAL A 43 9.23 3.22 4.96
N ASP A 44 10.28 3.57 5.69
CA ASP A 44 11.28 2.65 6.24
C ASP A 44 10.73 1.78 7.39
N GLU A 45 9.91 2.32 8.29
CA GLU A 45 9.34 1.57 9.41
C GLU A 45 8.28 0.56 8.94
N ASP A 46 7.44 0.96 7.99
CA ASP A 46 6.40 0.08 7.43
C ASP A 46 6.98 -1.00 6.52
N LEU A 47 8.02 -0.70 5.74
CA LEU A 47 8.76 -1.72 4.99
C LEU A 47 9.48 -2.69 5.92
N SER A 48 10.10 -2.19 7.00
CA SER A 48 10.75 -3.02 8.01
C SER A 48 9.75 -3.96 8.70
N ARG A 49 8.60 -3.42 9.13
CA ARG A 49 7.52 -4.21 9.74
C ARG A 49 6.95 -5.25 8.78
N SER A 50 6.76 -4.89 7.52
CA SER A 50 6.28 -5.82 6.48
C SER A 50 7.29 -6.94 6.22
N ARG A 51 8.58 -6.62 6.11
CA ARG A 51 9.64 -7.63 5.96
C ARG A 51 9.72 -8.54 7.17
N GLN A 52 9.59 -8.00 8.38
CA GLN A 52 9.58 -8.78 9.62
C GLN A 52 8.38 -9.72 9.70
N ALA A 53 7.19 -9.26 9.30
CA ALA A 53 5.99 -10.09 9.26
C ALA A 53 6.13 -11.25 8.26
N VAL A 54 6.70 -11.00 7.08
CA VAL A 54 6.96 -12.04 6.07
C VAL A 54 7.99 -13.06 6.57
N ALA A 55 9.06 -12.61 7.23
CA ALA A 55 10.05 -13.48 7.84
C ALA A 55 9.43 -14.38 8.92
N ALA A 56 8.65 -13.80 9.85
CA ALA A 56 7.94 -14.55 10.88
C ALA A 56 6.97 -15.58 10.29
N MET A 57 6.27 -15.24 9.20
CA MET A 57 5.37 -16.16 8.52
C MET A 57 6.11 -17.33 7.84
N ARG A 58 7.29 -17.08 7.26
CA ARG A 58 8.15 -18.13 6.70
C ARG A 58 8.71 -19.06 7.77
N GLU A 59 9.22 -18.49 8.86
CA GLU A 59 9.71 -19.27 10.00
C GLU A 59 8.60 -20.13 10.61
N PHE A 60 7.40 -19.57 10.76
CA PHE A 60 6.24 -20.33 11.20
C PHE A 60 5.89 -21.47 10.23
N MET A 61 5.94 -21.23 8.92
CA MET A 61 5.72 -22.24 7.88
C MET A 61 6.74 -23.38 7.95
N GLU A 62 8.04 -23.07 8.06
CA GLU A 62 9.10 -24.08 8.13
C GLU A 62 8.99 -24.94 9.38
N ASN A 63 8.67 -24.33 10.53
CA ASN A 63 8.61 -25.03 11.80
C ASN A 63 7.28 -25.78 12.01
N ASN A 64 6.17 -25.25 11.50
CA ASN A 64 4.83 -25.73 11.82
C ASN A 64 4.05 -26.22 10.60
N HIS A 65 4.56 -26.14 9.37
CA HIS A 65 3.87 -26.67 8.17
C HIS A 65 2.40 -26.21 8.02
N PHE A 66 2.08 -25.00 8.46
CA PHE A 66 0.69 -24.47 8.55
C PHE A 66 -0.24 -25.24 9.50
N THR A 67 0.31 -25.88 10.52
CA THR A 67 -0.44 -26.46 11.64
C THR A 67 -0.49 -25.48 12.81
N LEU A 68 -1.58 -25.51 13.55
CA LEU A 68 -1.78 -24.79 14.80
C LEU A 68 -1.01 -25.54 15.89
N GLY A 69 0.30 -25.28 16.02
CA GLY A 69 1.17 -25.95 16.99
C GLY A 69 1.69 -27.30 16.51
N PRO A 70 1.86 -28.33 17.37
CA PRO A 70 2.61 -29.57 17.09
C PRO A 70 1.92 -30.54 16.10
N GLY A 71 1.03 -30.05 15.24
CA GLY A 71 0.47 -30.84 14.14
C GLY A 71 -1.04 -30.66 13.89
N GLU A 72 -1.75 -29.84 14.67
CA GLU A 72 -3.21 -29.69 14.49
C GLU A 72 -3.53 -28.88 13.24
N ARG A 73 -4.34 -29.41 12.31
CA ARG A 73 -4.74 -28.66 11.12
C ARG A 73 -6.02 -27.88 11.40
N ILE A 74 -6.18 -26.71 10.76
CA ILE A 74 -7.41 -25.91 10.85
C ILE A 74 -8.65 -26.75 10.48
N VAL A 75 -8.51 -27.68 9.52
CA VAL A 75 -9.60 -28.60 9.12
C VAL A 75 -10.05 -29.54 10.23
N ASP A 76 -9.20 -29.82 11.22
CA ASP A 76 -9.51 -30.68 12.36
C ASP A 76 -10.30 -29.93 13.44
N LEU A 77 -10.26 -28.58 13.43
CA LEU A 77 -10.93 -27.71 14.39
C LEU A 77 -12.30 -27.21 13.93
N ILE A 78 -12.62 -27.34 12.64
CA ILE A 78 -13.91 -26.97 12.07
C ILE A 78 -14.76 -28.25 12.02
N ARG A 79 -15.49 -28.54 13.11
CA ARG A 79 -16.44 -29.65 13.19
C ARG A 79 -17.87 -29.17 13.22
#